data_AF-A0A0L1MN53-F1
#
_entry.id   AF-A0A0L1MN53-F1
#
_cell.length_a   1.000
_cell.length_b   1.000
_cell.length_c   1.000
_cell.angle_alpha   90.00
_cell.angle_beta   90.00
_cell.angle_gamma   90.00
#
_symmetry.space_group_name_H-M   'P 1'
#
loop_
_entity.id
_entity.type
_entity.pdbx_description
1 polymer ?
#
loop_
_entity_poly.entity_id
_entity_poly.type
_entity_poly.pdbx_seq_one_letter_code
_entity_poly.pdbx_strand_id
1 'polypeptide(L)'
;MQTVQADTGIASTTSISAQSGATVATNLTNRYNDVRRDCGKPSMPAFLCRGIILRSTVPSNDYSSWNPSPHSVKSGGVSFTFLGKDAKFKNLVFGQKNGFIFYPVLSKPEGTIQIEILCAYPRDGATMLRDKPGCGAHPDAPDRSRRCQTIGISTAEQWIDNWNKDIWNMCSFDVRDSMNNLSADSFYQSIRVHNLKNMFAGSHDYTELILATWRQNIPQELPIEAFYYLPGGLAGAQHDQRDFYNKTGGKVVPIIKMTLPTATTGNATFDYFQADQAKP
;
A
#
# COMPACT_ATOMS: atom_id res chain seq x y z
N MET A 1 -21.44 11.72 -64.06
CA MET A 1 -21.95 12.04 -62.71
C MET A 1 -21.99 10.74 -61.91
N GLN A 2 -20.94 10.46 -61.16
CA GLN A 2 -20.88 9.33 -60.21
C GLN A 2 -20.97 9.91 -58.80
N THR A 3 -22.06 9.59 -58.12
CA THR A 3 -22.31 9.90 -56.71
C THR A 3 -21.53 8.92 -55.84
N VAL A 4 -20.56 9.44 -55.08
CA VAL A 4 -19.83 8.71 -54.05
C VAL A 4 -20.63 8.80 -52.74
N GLN A 5 -21.09 7.67 -52.23
CA GLN A 5 -21.68 7.54 -50.89
C GLN A 5 -20.56 7.65 -49.84
N ALA A 6 -20.75 8.56 -48.88
CA ALA A 6 -19.88 8.68 -47.72
C ALA A 6 -20.32 7.67 -46.65
N ASP A 7 -19.49 6.67 -46.39
CA ASP A 7 -19.64 5.78 -45.23
C ASP A 7 -19.19 6.53 -43.97
N THR A 8 -20.16 6.88 -43.13
CA THR A 8 -19.91 7.39 -41.77
C THR A 8 -19.48 6.24 -40.88
N GLY A 9 -18.16 6.09 -40.69
CA GLY A 9 -17.57 5.19 -39.72
C GLY A 9 -18.00 5.57 -38.30
N ILE A 10 -18.77 4.68 -37.66
CA ILE A 10 -19.08 4.75 -36.23
C ILE A 10 -17.77 4.55 -35.47
N ALA A 11 -17.34 5.58 -34.75
CA ALA A 11 -16.18 5.50 -33.86
C ALA A 11 -16.47 4.50 -32.74
N SER A 12 -15.79 3.34 -32.78
CA SER A 12 -15.74 2.40 -31.67
C SER A 12 -15.14 3.09 -30.46
N THR A 13 -15.97 3.44 -29.48
CA THR A 13 -15.51 3.77 -28.14
C THR A 13 -14.81 2.55 -27.56
N THR A 14 -13.48 2.61 -27.45
CA THR A 14 -12.69 1.67 -26.66
C THR A 14 -13.12 1.80 -25.20
N SER A 15 -14.06 0.95 -24.79
CA SER A 15 -14.28 0.66 -23.38
C SER A 15 -12.95 0.16 -22.82
N ILE A 16 -12.33 0.92 -21.90
CA ILE A 16 -11.24 0.42 -21.08
C ILE A 16 -11.79 -0.79 -20.34
N SER A 17 -11.46 -1.99 -20.80
CA SER A 17 -11.88 -3.22 -20.15
C SER A 17 -11.20 -3.25 -18.78
N ALA A 18 -12.01 -3.26 -17.72
CA ALA A 18 -11.50 -3.48 -16.37
C ALA A 18 -10.71 -4.79 -16.36
N GLN A 19 -9.51 -4.77 -15.77
CA GLN A 19 -8.69 -5.97 -15.68
C GLN A 19 -9.47 -7.05 -14.89
N SER A 20 -9.57 -8.26 -15.44
CA SER A 20 -10.30 -9.33 -14.76
C SER A 20 -9.71 -9.60 -13.37
N GLY A 21 -10.55 -9.97 -12.41
CA GLY A 21 -10.08 -10.26 -11.04
C GLY A 21 -9.06 -11.40 -10.98
N ALA A 22 -9.14 -12.38 -11.88
CA ALA A 22 -8.13 -13.43 -12.03
C ALA A 22 -6.77 -12.85 -12.46
N THR A 23 -6.76 -11.90 -13.40
CA THR A 23 -5.52 -11.21 -13.81
C THR A 23 -4.95 -10.36 -12.66
N VAL A 24 -5.80 -9.69 -11.88
CA VAL A 24 -5.35 -8.95 -10.69
C VAL A 24 -4.71 -9.89 -9.67
N ALA A 25 -5.30 -11.06 -9.39
CA ALA A 25 -4.72 -12.07 -8.51
C ALA A 25 -3.33 -12.57 -8.99
N THR A 26 -3.18 -12.82 -10.30
CA THR A 26 -1.89 -13.17 -10.91
C THR A 26 -0.87 -12.05 -10.76
N ASN A 27 -1.25 -10.79 -11.00
CA ASN A 27 -0.36 -9.64 -10.87
C ASN A 27 0.11 -9.45 -9.43
N LEU A 28 -0.80 -9.57 -8.46
CA LEU A 28 -0.47 -9.54 -7.03
C LEU A 28 0.53 -10.64 -6.67
N THR A 29 0.30 -11.87 -7.14
CA THR A 29 1.21 -13.00 -6.91
C THR A 29 2.60 -12.76 -7.50
N ASN A 30 2.68 -12.23 -8.72
CA ASN A 30 3.95 -11.91 -9.37
C ASN A 30 4.72 -10.83 -8.59
N ARG A 31 4.03 -9.73 -8.20
CA ARG A 31 4.66 -8.63 -7.45
C ARG A 31 5.06 -9.02 -6.04
N TYR A 32 4.30 -9.90 -5.38
CA TYR A 32 4.68 -10.45 -4.08
C TYR A 32 5.96 -11.29 -4.18
N ASN A 33 6.10 -12.10 -5.22
CA ASN A 33 7.25 -12.99 -5.43
C ASN A 33 8.51 -12.28 -5.95
N ASP A 34 8.36 -11.10 -6.53
CA ASP A 34 9.49 -10.27 -6.95
C ASP A 34 10.24 -9.74 -5.71
N VAL A 35 11.56 -9.98 -5.67
CA VAL A 35 12.46 -9.58 -4.58
C VAL A 35 13.57 -8.63 -5.03
N ARG A 36 13.42 -8.02 -6.22
CA ARG A 36 14.37 -7.01 -6.70
C ARG A 36 14.45 -5.84 -5.72
N ARG A 37 15.67 -5.34 -5.50
CA ARG A 37 15.92 -4.25 -4.55
C ARG A 37 15.29 -2.93 -4.98
N ASP A 38 15.22 -2.70 -6.29
CA ASP A 38 14.72 -1.47 -6.90
C ASP A 38 14.00 -1.79 -8.22
N CYS A 39 13.39 -0.77 -8.81
CA CYS A 39 12.66 -0.87 -10.08
C CYS A 39 13.53 -0.50 -11.29
N GLY A 40 14.84 -0.81 -11.22
CA GLY A 40 15.81 -0.66 -12.31
C GLY A 40 16.82 0.48 -12.12
N LYS A 41 16.64 1.34 -11.11
CA LYS A 41 17.55 2.45 -10.78
C LYS A 41 17.58 2.71 -9.26
N PRO A 42 18.69 3.23 -8.71
CA PRO A 42 18.77 3.61 -7.29
C PRO A 42 17.76 4.67 -6.84
N SER A 43 17.23 5.46 -7.77
CA SER A 43 16.18 6.45 -7.51
C SER A 43 14.76 5.89 -7.55
N MET A 44 14.60 4.59 -7.80
CA MET A 44 13.30 3.94 -7.98
C MET A 44 13.10 2.82 -6.95
N PRO A 45 12.63 3.13 -5.72
CA PRO A 45 12.42 2.13 -4.68
C PRO A 45 11.51 0.99 -5.13
N ALA A 46 11.74 -0.21 -4.59
CA ALA A 46 11.00 -1.41 -4.97
C ALA A 46 9.46 -1.29 -4.89
N PHE A 47 8.91 -0.51 -3.95
CA PHE A 47 7.46 -0.29 -3.84
C PHE A 47 6.83 0.35 -5.09
N LEU A 48 7.64 0.95 -5.98
CA LEU A 48 7.14 1.56 -7.20
C LEU A 48 6.65 0.53 -8.24
N CYS A 49 7.15 -0.71 -8.19
CA CYS A 49 6.84 -1.76 -9.17
C CYS A 49 6.52 -3.13 -8.57
N ARG A 50 6.84 -3.37 -7.30
CA ARG A 50 6.65 -4.68 -6.67
C ARG A 50 6.12 -4.59 -5.24
N GLY A 51 5.85 -5.77 -4.66
CA GLY A 51 5.15 -5.91 -3.40
C GLY A 51 3.68 -5.50 -3.49
N ILE A 52 3.00 -5.60 -2.36
CA ILE A 52 1.60 -5.24 -2.20
C ILE A 52 1.51 -4.07 -1.23
N ILE A 53 0.98 -2.95 -1.69
CA ILE A 53 0.72 -1.76 -0.89
C ILE A 53 -0.76 -1.78 -0.51
N LEU A 54 -1.06 -2.12 0.74
CA LEU A 54 -2.42 -2.36 1.20
C LEU A 54 -2.74 -1.55 2.45
N ARG A 55 -4.00 -1.15 2.60
CA ARG A 55 -4.51 -0.48 3.79
C ARG A 55 -5.66 -1.27 4.34
N SER A 56 -5.55 -1.63 5.62
CA SER A 56 -6.65 -2.22 6.36
C SER A 56 -7.66 -1.14 6.74
N THR A 57 -8.95 -1.46 6.68
CA THR A 57 -10.05 -0.52 6.93
C THR A 57 -11.14 -1.15 7.78
N VAL A 58 -12.03 -0.29 8.29
CA VAL A 58 -13.29 -0.71 8.90
C VAL A 58 -14.41 -0.11 8.06
N PRO A 59 -15.25 -0.93 7.40
CA PRO A 59 -16.33 -0.45 6.56
C PRO A 59 -17.38 0.28 7.40
N SER A 60 -17.98 1.33 6.85
CA SER A 60 -19.01 2.12 7.50
C SER A 60 -19.98 2.70 6.47
N ASN A 61 -21.19 3.05 6.92
CA ASN A 61 -22.11 3.85 6.11
C ASN A 61 -21.87 5.37 6.27
N ASP A 62 -21.09 5.79 7.28
CA ASP A 62 -20.84 7.20 7.60
C ASP A 62 -19.67 7.79 6.79
N TYR A 63 -18.79 6.93 6.27
CA TYR A 63 -17.62 7.31 5.47
C TYR A 63 -17.26 6.17 4.51
N SER A 64 -16.54 6.50 3.44
CA SER A 64 -15.94 5.48 2.56
C SER A 64 -14.57 5.05 3.05
N SER A 65 -14.27 3.75 2.99
CA SER A 65 -13.02 3.16 3.48
C SER A 65 -11.74 3.76 2.87
N TRP A 66 -11.81 4.31 1.65
CA TRP A 66 -10.68 4.96 0.96
C TRP A 66 -10.56 6.46 1.25
N ASN A 67 -11.41 7.04 2.09
CA ASN A 67 -11.26 8.43 2.51
C ASN A 67 -10.23 8.52 3.65
N PRO A 68 -9.30 9.50 3.61
CA PRO A 68 -8.39 9.73 4.73
C PRO A 68 -9.17 10.05 6.01
N SER A 69 -8.74 9.53 7.16
CA SER A 69 -9.37 9.85 8.44
C SER A 69 -9.15 11.33 8.80
N PRO A 70 -9.91 11.90 9.75
CA PRO A 70 -9.65 13.26 10.25
C PRO A 70 -8.20 13.46 10.74
N HIS A 71 -7.62 12.43 11.36
CA HIS A 71 -6.22 12.45 11.75
C HIS A 71 -5.30 12.55 10.52
N SER A 72 -5.50 11.71 9.50
CA SER A 72 -4.70 11.76 8.26
C SER A 72 -4.82 13.10 7.54
N VAL A 73 -6.02 13.68 7.48
CA VAL A 73 -6.20 15.05 6.92
C VAL A 73 -5.38 16.07 7.71
N LYS A 74 -5.37 16.00 9.05
CA LYS A 74 -4.63 16.94 9.91
C LYS A 74 -3.12 16.74 9.84
N SER A 75 -2.66 15.48 9.79
CA SER A 75 -1.23 15.14 9.78
C SER A 75 -0.61 15.30 8.40
N GLY A 76 -1.37 15.03 7.34
CA GLY A 76 -0.86 14.96 5.97
C GLY A 76 -0.37 13.56 5.58
N GLY A 77 -0.52 12.55 6.45
CA GLY A 77 -0.09 11.17 6.20
C GLY A 77 -1.18 10.11 6.37
N VAL A 78 -1.16 9.11 5.49
CA VAL A 78 -2.04 7.93 5.53
C VAL A 78 -1.20 6.67 5.64
N SER A 79 -1.44 5.88 6.70
CA SER A 79 -0.74 4.62 6.94
C SER A 79 -1.18 3.50 5.99
N PHE A 80 -0.21 2.81 5.40
CA PHE A 80 -0.36 1.60 4.59
C PHE A 80 0.63 0.56 5.08
N THR A 81 0.46 -0.68 4.63
CA THR A 81 1.39 -1.77 4.85
C THR A 81 2.01 -2.20 3.54
N PHE A 82 3.30 -2.50 3.56
CA PHE A 82 4.00 -3.19 2.47
C PHE A 82 4.11 -4.68 2.77
N LEU A 83 3.64 -5.52 1.85
CA LEU A 83 3.80 -6.97 1.92
C LEU A 83 4.59 -7.47 0.70
N GLY A 84 5.72 -8.14 0.96
CA GLY A 84 6.53 -8.81 -0.05
C GLY A 84 7.02 -10.17 0.46
N LYS A 85 7.52 -11.02 -0.44
CA LYS A 85 8.11 -12.31 -0.06
C LYS A 85 9.34 -12.16 0.83
N ASP A 86 9.99 -11.01 0.80
CA ASP A 86 11.11 -10.60 1.64
C ASP A 86 10.71 -9.68 2.80
N ALA A 87 9.42 -9.42 3.01
CA ALA A 87 8.88 -8.60 4.10
C ALA A 87 7.53 -9.18 4.57
N LYS A 88 7.58 -10.40 5.10
CA LYS A 88 6.39 -11.18 5.47
C LYS A 88 5.95 -10.88 6.90
N PHE A 89 4.65 -10.83 7.12
CA PHE A 89 4.05 -10.77 8.45
C PHE A 89 2.80 -11.67 8.53
N LYS A 90 2.43 -12.10 9.74
CA LYS A 90 1.29 -13.01 9.95
C LYS A 90 -0.03 -12.30 10.26
N ASN A 91 0.00 -11.02 10.67
CA ASN A 91 -1.17 -10.28 11.12
C ASN A 91 -1.19 -8.86 10.55
N LEU A 92 -2.40 -8.33 10.31
CA LEU A 92 -2.63 -6.93 9.98
C LEU A 92 -2.84 -6.09 11.25
N VAL A 93 -2.72 -4.78 11.08
CA VAL A 93 -2.99 -3.77 12.12
C VAL A 93 -4.34 -4.02 12.81
N PHE A 94 -4.32 -4.02 14.15
CA PHE A 94 -5.48 -4.25 15.02
C PHE A 94 -6.30 -5.52 14.71
N GLY A 95 -5.70 -6.52 14.06
CA GLY A 95 -6.40 -7.74 13.67
C GLY A 95 -7.46 -7.54 12.59
N GLN A 96 -7.47 -6.39 11.89
CA GLN A 96 -8.38 -6.10 10.80
C GLN A 96 -8.30 -7.16 9.71
N LYS A 97 -9.43 -7.41 9.04
CA LYS A 97 -9.60 -8.55 8.12
C LYS A 97 -9.97 -8.14 6.70
N ASN A 98 -10.06 -6.86 6.39
CA ASN A 98 -10.35 -6.39 5.04
C ASN A 98 -9.74 -5.00 4.82
N GLY A 99 -9.76 -4.58 3.56
CA GLY A 99 -9.26 -3.29 3.15
C GLY A 99 -9.14 -3.19 1.64
N PHE A 100 -8.22 -2.34 1.18
CA PHE A 100 -7.96 -2.16 -0.24
C PHE A 100 -6.45 -2.15 -0.54
N ILE A 101 -6.14 -2.44 -1.80
CA ILE A 101 -4.80 -2.49 -2.37
C ILE A 101 -4.71 -1.39 -3.42
N PHE A 102 -3.62 -0.62 -3.39
CA PHE A 102 -3.30 0.31 -4.47
C PHE A 102 -2.45 -0.39 -5.54
N TYR A 103 -2.64 0.04 -6.79
CA TYR A 103 -1.70 -0.27 -7.85
C TYR A 103 -0.28 0.17 -7.46
N PRO A 104 0.76 -0.52 -7.94
CA PRO A 104 2.11 0.01 -7.92
C PRO A 104 2.17 1.36 -8.62
N VAL A 105 2.98 2.28 -8.12
CA VAL A 105 3.06 3.66 -8.63
C VAL A 105 3.34 3.70 -10.14
N LEU A 106 4.23 2.85 -10.64
CA LEU A 106 4.63 2.83 -12.06
C LEU A 106 3.64 2.11 -12.98
N SER A 107 2.62 1.46 -12.42
CA SER A 107 1.58 0.78 -13.18
C SER A 107 0.18 1.24 -12.79
N LYS A 108 0.06 2.43 -12.19
CA LYS A 108 -1.25 3.01 -11.88
C LYS A 108 -2.01 3.29 -13.17
N PRO A 109 -3.35 3.13 -13.20
CA PRO A 109 -4.15 3.47 -14.38
C PRO A 109 -4.03 4.94 -14.75
N GLU A 110 -4.17 5.24 -16.04
CA GLU A 110 -4.30 6.61 -16.52
C GLU A 110 -5.50 7.31 -15.86
N GLY A 111 -5.39 8.62 -15.62
CA GLY A 111 -6.43 9.41 -14.94
C GLY A 111 -6.49 9.23 -13.42
N THR A 112 -5.70 8.32 -12.83
CA THR A 112 -5.57 8.22 -11.36
C THR A 112 -4.43 9.09 -10.84
N ILE A 113 -4.55 9.57 -9.59
CA ILE A 113 -3.50 10.35 -8.94
C ILE A 113 -2.29 9.49 -8.56
N GLN A 114 -1.11 10.10 -8.62
CA GLN A 114 0.10 9.53 -8.01
C GLN A 114 0.16 9.96 -6.55
N ILE A 115 0.08 9.00 -5.63
CA ILE A 115 0.20 9.27 -4.19
C ILE A 115 1.66 8.98 -3.78
N GLU A 116 2.34 10.00 -3.27
CA GLU A 116 3.74 9.88 -2.83
C GLU A 116 3.83 9.00 -1.57
N ILE A 117 4.84 8.12 -1.51
CA ILE A 117 5.22 7.40 -0.29
C ILE A 117 6.33 8.21 0.40
N LEU A 118 6.03 8.70 1.60
CA LEU A 118 6.84 9.69 2.31
C LEU A 118 7.93 9.06 3.19
N CYS A 119 7.66 7.91 3.77
CA CYS A 119 8.61 7.16 4.58
C CYS A 119 8.18 5.71 4.77
N ALA A 120 9.15 4.90 5.20
CA ALA A 120 8.94 3.50 5.58
C ALA A 120 9.47 3.23 6.99
N TYR A 121 8.69 2.47 7.76
CA TYR A 121 9.09 1.85 9.02
C TYR A 121 9.16 0.33 8.84
N PRO A 122 10.14 -0.36 9.44
CA PRO A 122 10.28 -1.81 9.33
C PRO A 122 9.19 -2.60 10.09
N ARG A 123 8.40 -1.90 10.91
CA ARG A 123 7.27 -2.35 11.72
C ARG A 123 6.31 -1.17 11.96
N ASP A 124 5.23 -1.36 12.70
CA ASP A 124 4.34 -0.27 13.17
C ASP A 124 5.16 0.85 13.82
N GLY A 125 5.04 2.06 13.27
CA GLY A 125 5.74 3.25 13.67
C GLY A 125 5.08 4.02 14.81
N ALA A 126 3.86 3.70 15.24
CA ALA A 126 3.03 4.55 16.11
C ALA A 126 2.80 5.95 15.51
N THR A 127 2.49 5.98 14.21
CA THR A 127 2.54 7.18 13.37
C THR A 127 1.51 8.26 13.74
N MET A 128 0.48 7.92 14.52
CA MET A 128 -0.48 8.88 15.06
C MET A 128 0.11 9.86 16.09
N LEU A 129 1.20 9.47 16.77
CA LEU A 129 1.82 10.28 17.82
C LEU A 129 2.99 11.12 17.30
N ARG A 130 3.37 10.95 16.04
CA ARG A 130 4.60 11.53 15.48
C ARG A 130 4.38 12.88 14.84
N ASP A 131 5.46 13.64 14.78
CA ASP A 131 5.51 14.87 13.99
C ASP A 131 5.06 14.64 12.55
N LYS A 132 4.33 15.62 12.04
CA LYS A 132 3.72 15.57 10.71
C LYS A 132 4.76 15.28 9.63
N PRO A 133 4.46 14.43 8.64
CA PRO A 133 3.17 13.78 8.38
C PRO A 133 2.98 12.42 9.07
N GLY A 134 3.70 12.12 10.14
CA GLY A 134 3.79 10.78 10.73
C GLY A 134 5.14 10.09 10.46
N CYS A 135 6.07 10.80 9.79
CA CYS A 135 7.44 10.37 9.52
C CYS A 135 8.49 11.05 10.42
N GLY A 136 8.04 11.90 11.34
CA GLY A 136 8.92 12.69 12.19
C GLY A 136 9.16 12.03 13.56
N ALA A 137 9.63 12.84 14.49
CA ALA A 137 9.93 12.42 15.85
C ALA A 137 8.68 11.90 16.57
N HIS A 138 8.88 10.87 17.38
CA HIS A 138 7.99 10.47 18.45
C HIS A 138 8.28 11.31 19.71
N PRO A 139 7.25 11.73 20.48
CA PRO A 139 7.40 12.53 21.70
C PRO A 139 8.32 11.89 22.75
N ASP A 140 8.32 10.56 22.85
CA ASP A 140 9.16 9.82 23.81
C ASP A 140 10.63 9.68 23.36
N ALA A 141 10.97 10.06 22.12
CA ALA A 141 12.34 10.02 21.60
C ALA A 141 12.62 11.15 20.59
N PRO A 142 12.47 12.42 20.98
CA PRO A 142 12.38 13.55 20.04
C PRO A 142 13.63 13.76 19.19
N ASP A 143 14.80 13.33 19.68
CA ASP A 143 16.09 13.46 18.99
C ASP A 143 16.55 12.18 18.26
N ARG A 144 15.95 11.03 18.58
CA ARG A 144 16.42 9.72 18.12
C ARG A 144 15.43 8.97 17.22
N SER A 145 14.24 9.52 17.04
CA SER A 145 13.15 8.89 16.28
C SER A 145 12.66 9.72 15.08
N ARG A 146 13.39 10.77 14.72
CA ARG A 146 13.18 11.57 13.49
C ARG A 146 13.36 10.71 12.23
N ARG A 147 13.36 11.30 11.04
CA ARG A 147 13.78 10.58 9.82
C ARG A 147 15.22 10.08 9.99
N CYS A 148 15.48 8.81 9.69
CA CYS A 148 16.75 8.14 9.97
C CYS A 148 17.96 8.92 9.42
N GLN A 149 17.85 9.41 8.19
CA GLN A 149 18.94 10.14 7.52
C GLN A 149 19.27 11.47 8.22
N THR A 150 18.31 12.09 8.92
CA THR A 150 18.53 13.34 9.67
C THR A 150 19.28 13.14 10.98
N ILE A 151 19.41 11.89 11.45
CA ILE A 151 20.10 11.53 12.69
C ILE A 151 21.30 10.61 12.43
N GLY A 152 21.77 10.55 11.18
CA GLY A 152 22.96 9.78 10.77
C GLY A 152 22.73 8.27 10.66
N ILE A 153 21.48 7.81 10.56
CA ILE A 153 21.14 6.39 10.36
C ILE A 153 20.79 6.17 8.88
N SER A 154 21.56 5.31 8.23
CA SER A 154 21.35 4.89 6.84
C SER A 154 21.41 3.39 6.63
N THR A 155 21.71 2.58 7.65
CA THR A 155 21.73 1.12 7.54
C THR A 155 20.80 0.43 8.52
N ALA A 156 20.42 -0.80 8.21
CA ALA A 156 19.61 -1.63 9.10
C ALA A 156 20.29 -1.89 10.45
N GLU A 157 21.60 -2.11 10.45
CA GLU A 157 22.40 -2.31 11.65
C GLU A 157 22.35 -1.08 12.56
N GLN A 158 22.58 0.12 12.00
CA GLN A 158 22.49 1.37 12.75
C GLN A 158 21.08 1.60 13.31
N TRP A 159 20.04 1.26 12.52
CA TRP A 159 18.66 1.34 12.98
C TRP A 159 18.42 0.41 14.17
N ILE A 160 18.89 -0.83 14.08
CA ILE A 160 18.77 -1.84 15.14
C ILE A 160 19.51 -1.40 16.41
N ASP A 161 20.72 -0.87 16.27
CA ASP A 161 21.51 -0.35 17.39
C ASP A 161 20.83 0.83 18.07
N ASN A 162 20.17 1.71 17.30
CA ASN A 162 19.40 2.82 17.83
C ASN A 162 18.16 2.32 18.60
N TRP A 163 17.44 1.37 18.02
CA TRP A 163 16.23 0.79 18.60
C TRP A 163 16.49 -0.08 19.85
N ASN A 164 17.63 -0.78 19.92
CA ASN A 164 18.01 -1.56 21.09
C ASN A 164 18.34 -0.69 22.32
N LYS A 165 18.64 0.61 22.13
CA LYS A 165 18.87 1.55 23.24
C LYS A 165 17.57 2.00 23.90
N ASP A 166 16.52 2.20 23.10
CA ASP A 166 15.18 2.53 23.54
C ASP A 166 14.18 2.18 22.43
N ILE A 167 13.08 1.53 22.79
CA ILE A 167 12.05 1.11 21.83
C ILE A 167 11.45 2.29 21.03
N TRP A 168 11.48 3.51 21.60
CA TRP A 168 10.97 4.73 20.97
C TRP A 168 11.97 5.37 20.02
N ASN A 169 13.25 4.98 20.03
CA ASN A 169 14.28 5.41 19.08
C ASN A 169 14.06 4.85 17.65
N MET A 170 12.84 4.48 17.31
CA MET A 170 12.47 4.06 15.98
C MET A 170 12.38 5.28 15.05
N CYS A 171 13.37 5.42 14.17
CA CYS A 171 13.38 6.39 13.09
C CYS A 171 12.66 5.84 11.84
N SER A 172 12.15 6.72 10.98
CA SER A 172 11.59 6.35 9.68
C SER A 172 12.63 6.50 8.57
N PHE A 173 12.73 5.55 7.65
CA PHE A 173 13.53 5.76 6.44
C PHE A 173 12.80 6.74 5.51
N ASP A 174 13.45 7.84 5.15
CA ASP A 174 12.95 8.74 4.10
C ASP A 174 13.08 8.08 2.73
N VAL A 175 11.98 8.07 1.98
CA VAL A 175 11.87 7.41 0.66
C VAL A 175 11.27 8.32 -0.40
N ARG A 176 11.14 9.62 -0.09
CA ARG A 176 10.62 10.64 -1.00
C ARG A 176 11.51 10.81 -2.22
N ASP A 177 10.95 11.38 -3.27
CA ASP A 177 11.70 11.68 -4.51
C ASP A 177 12.92 12.58 -4.25
N SER A 178 12.85 13.45 -3.21
CA SER A 178 13.97 14.29 -2.78
C SER A 178 15.22 13.50 -2.34
N MET A 179 15.06 12.22 -1.97
CA MET A 179 16.19 11.34 -1.64
C MET A 179 16.95 10.88 -2.90
N ASN A 180 16.37 11.05 -4.09
CA ASN A 180 16.96 10.68 -5.38
C ASN A 180 17.58 9.27 -5.30
N ASN A 181 18.86 9.10 -5.68
CA ASN A 181 19.55 7.80 -5.69
C ASN A 181 19.67 7.10 -4.31
N LEU A 182 19.31 7.75 -3.21
CA LEU A 182 19.27 7.15 -1.88
C LEU A 182 17.91 6.53 -1.54
N SER A 183 16.84 6.82 -2.30
CA SER A 183 15.49 6.39 -1.96
C SER A 183 15.35 4.87 -1.97
N ALA A 184 15.89 4.19 -2.99
CA ALA A 184 15.75 2.74 -3.11
C ALA A 184 16.55 2.00 -2.03
N ASP A 185 17.75 2.48 -1.70
CA ASP A 185 18.50 1.93 -0.58
C ASP A 185 17.75 2.18 0.74
N SER A 186 17.28 3.41 0.99
CA SER A 186 16.55 3.75 2.22
C SER A 186 15.35 2.84 2.45
N PHE A 187 14.55 2.57 1.41
CA PHE A 187 13.45 1.60 1.51
C PHE A 187 13.96 0.17 1.72
N TYR A 188 15.00 -0.25 1.02
CA TYR A 188 15.58 -1.57 1.19
C TYR A 188 16.09 -1.82 2.62
N GLN A 189 16.65 -0.80 3.29
CA GLN A 189 17.08 -0.92 4.68
C GLN A 189 15.92 -1.19 5.64
N SER A 190 14.70 -0.70 5.37
CA SER A 190 13.53 -1.07 6.19
C SER A 190 13.20 -2.55 6.06
N ILE A 191 13.27 -3.11 4.85
CA ILE A 191 13.11 -4.55 4.61
C ILE A 191 14.21 -5.35 5.31
N ARG A 192 15.46 -4.87 5.28
CA ARG A 192 16.58 -5.51 5.99
C ARG A 192 16.36 -5.54 7.49
N VAL A 193 15.94 -4.44 8.12
CA VAL A 193 15.64 -4.41 9.56
C VAL A 193 14.55 -5.42 9.90
N HIS A 194 13.47 -5.42 9.12
CA HIS A 194 12.34 -6.33 9.31
C HIS A 194 12.79 -7.79 9.33
N ASN A 195 13.67 -8.19 8.42
CA ASN A 195 14.25 -9.53 8.37
C ASN A 195 15.26 -9.81 9.49
N LEU A 196 16.22 -8.90 9.73
CA LEU A 196 17.27 -9.07 10.74
C LEU A 196 16.71 -9.17 12.16
N LYS A 197 15.56 -8.55 12.44
CA LYS A 197 14.86 -8.63 13.72
C LYS A 197 13.74 -9.67 13.74
N ASN A 198 13.59 -10.46 12.68
CA ASN A 198 12.55 -11.49 12.56
C ASN A 198 11.14 -10.96 12.86
N MET A 199 10.82 -9.78 12.34
CA MET A 199 9.54 -9.10 12.52
C MET A 199 8.45 -9.80 11.70
N PHE A 200 8.02 -10.97 12.12
CA PHE A 200 7.03 -11.78 11.40
C PHE A 200 5.73 -11.97 12.20
N ALA A 201 5.87 -12.12 13.52
CA ALA A 201 4.86 -12.74 14.37
C ALA A 201 4.32 -11.85 15.50
N GLY A 202 4.93 -10.70 15.75
CA GLY A 202 4.43 -9.70 16.68
C GLY A 202 3.13 -9.06 16.19
N SER A 203 2.37 -8.48 17.10
CA SER A 203 1.11 -7.76 16.80
C SER A 203 1.32 -6.49 15.97
N HIS A 204 2.57 -6.05 15.83
CA HIS A 204 2.97 -4.78 15.22
C HIS A 204 4.06 -4.96 14.15
N ASP A 205 4.32 -6.20 13.75
CA ASP A 205 5.49 -6.53 12.93
C ASP A 205 5.31 -6.26 11.43
N TYR A 206 4.15 -5.74 11.00
CA TYR A 206 3.92 -5.34 9.61
C TYR A 206 4.76 -4.10 9.22
N THR A 207 5.41 -4.13 8.05
CA THR A 207 6.15 -2.97 7.52
C THR A 207 5.17 -1.84 7.21
N GLU A 208 5.30 -0.70 7.89
CA GLU A 208 4.40 0.45 7.70
C GLU A 208 4.98 1.45 6.71
N LEU A 209 4.15 1.92 5.78
CA LEU A 209 4.40 3.02 4.88
C LEU A 209 3.52 4.21 5.28
N ILE A 210 4.05 5.42 5.16
CA ILE A 210 3.23 6.64 5.24
C ILE A 210 3.13 7.26 3.86
N LEU A 211 1.91 7.32 3.32
CA LEU A 211 1.59 7.94 2.06
C LEU A 211 1.11 9.37 2.27
N ALA A 212 1.34 10.25 1.30
CA ALA A 212 0.75 11.59 1.27
C ALA A 212 -0.78 11.50 1.31
N THR A 213 -1.40 12.38 2.10
CA THR A 213 -2.86 12.46 2.16
C THR A 213 -3.44 13.03 0.87
N TRP A 214 -4.60 12.53 0.47
CA TRP A 214 -5.35 12.99 -0.70
C TRP A 214 -6.68 13.67 -0.30
N ARG A 215 -7.38 14.24 -1.29
CA ARG A 215 -8.68 14.89 -1.08
C ARG A 215 -9.75 13.88 -0.66
N GLN A 216 -10.75 14.34 0.09
CA GLN A 216 -11.93 13.53 0.39
C GLN A 216 -12.76 13.27 -0.88
N ASN A 217 -13.42 12.11 -0.93
CA ASN A 217 -14.50 11.82 -1.89
C ASN A 217 -14.10 11.86 -3.37
N ILE A 218 -12.90 11.34 -3.71
CA ILE A 218 -12.40 11.25 -5.09
C ILE A 218 -12.21 9.80 -5.60
N PRO A 219 -13.17 8.87 -5.40
CA PRO A 219 -12.95 7.45 -5.69
C PRO A 219 -12.53 7.16 -7.14
N GLN A 220 -12.96 7.99 -8.10
CA GLN A 220 -12.59 7.87 -9.51
C GLN A 220 -11.10 8.07 -9.76
N GLU A 221 -10.49 8.97 -8.99
CA GLU A 221 -9.10 9.38 -9.13
C GLU A 221 -8.14 8.45 -8.36
N LEU A 222 -8.64 7.58 -7.48
CA LEU A 222 -7.79 6.73 -6.66
C LEU A 222 -7.29 5.50 -7.43
N PRO A 223 -6.00 5.14 -7.30
CA PRO A 223 -5.43 3.97 -7.95
C PRO A 223 -5.73 2.68 -7.17
N ILE A 224 -7.00 2.44 -6.81
CA ILE A 224 -7.42 1.19 -6.15
C ILE A 224 -7.42 0.07 -7.19
N GLU A 225 -6.63 -0.97 -6.92
CA GLU A 225 -6.50 -2.17 -7.76
C GLU A 225 -7.44 -3.28 -7.33
N ALA A 226 -7.62 -3.45 -6.01
CA ALA A 226 -8.47 -4.48 -5.45
C ALA A 226 -8.99 -4.08 -4.06
N PHE A 227 -10.16 -4.58 -3.71
CA PHE A 227 -10.51 -4.82 -2.32
C PHE A 227 -9.96 -6.18 -1.89
N TYR A 228 -9.64 -6.36 -0.62
CA TYR A 228 -9.17 -7.65 -0.12
C TYR A 228 -9.86 -8.04 1.17
N TYR A 229 -9.82 -9.34 1.45
CA TYR A 229 -10.18 -9.87 2.75
C TYR A 229 -9.28 -11.03 3.20
N LEU A 230 -9.17 -11.20 4.52
CA LEU A 230 -8.70 -12.38 5.24
C LEU A 230 -9.91 -13.16 5.77
N PRO A 231 -9.77 -14.42 6.22
CA PRO A 231 -10.89 -15.17 6.82
C PRO A 231 -11.66 -14.35 7.86
N GLY A 232 -12.98 -14.25 7.67
CA GLY A 232 -13.89 -13.42 8.48
C GLY A 232 -14.13 -11.99 7.96
N GLY A 233 -13.40 -11.52 6.95
CA GLY A 233 -13.49 -10.14 6.42
C GLY A 233 -14.33 -9.95 5.15
N LEU A 234 -14.88 -11.02 4.56
CA LEU A 234 -15.54 -10.96 3.24
C LEU A 234 -16.70 -9.95 3.21
N ALA A 235 -17.54 -9.94 4.25
CA ALA A 235 -18.68 -9.02 4.32
C ALA A 235 -18.24 -7.54 4.26
N GLY A 236 -17.09 -7.21 4.86
CA GLY A 236 -16.52 -5.87 4.83
C GLY A 236 -15.97 -5.50 3.45
N ALA A 237 -15.22 -6.40 2.80
CA ALA A 237 -14.75 -6.18 1.44
C ALA A 237 -15.90 -6.04 0.43
N GLN A 238 -16.98 -6.81 0.61
CA GLN A 238 -18.19 -6.70 -0.19
C GLN A 238 -18.93 -5.38 0.04
N HIS A 239 -18.94 -4.86 1.27
CA HIS A 239 -19.46 -3.52 1.54
C HIS A 239 -18.66 -2.47 0.76
N ASP A 240 -17.34 -2.47 0.93
CA ASP A 240 -16.46 -1.50 0.30
C ASP A 240 -16.56 -1.56 -1.24
N GLN A 241 -16.66 -2.75 -1.83
CA GLN A 241 -16.86 -2.91 -3.28
C GLN A 241 -18.18 -2.30 -3.76
N ARG A 242 -19.28 -2.51 -3.03
CA ARG A 242 -20.59 -1.92 -3.38
C ARG A 242 -20.56 -0.40 -3.27
N ASP A 243 -19.99 0.13 -2.19
CA ASP A 243 -19.87 1.58 -1.99
C ASP A 243 -19.05 2.20 -3.12
N PHE A 244 -17.90 1.60 -3.45
CA PHE A 244 -17.02 2.09 -4.51
C PHE A 244 -17.72 2.06 -5.87
N TYR A 245 -18.35 0.95 -6.23
CA TYR A 245 -19.10 0.82 -7.48
C TYR A 245 -20.18 1.91 -7.61
N ASN A 246 -20.96 2.13 -6.54
CA ASN A 246 -22.02 3.12 -6.55
C ASN A 246 -21.47 4.55 -6.67
N LYS A 247 -20.42 4.90 -5.90
CA LYS A 247 -19.83 6.25 -5.90
C LYS A 247 -19.02 6.57 -7.15
N THR A 248 -18.63 5.55 -7.90
CA THR A 248 -17.96 5.70 -9.20
C THR A 248 -18.89 5.53 -10.38
N GLY A 249 -20.20 5.39 -10.17
CA GLY A 249 -21.14 5.17 -11.27
C GLY A 249 -20.86 3.90 -12.08
N GLY A 250 -20.24 2.89 -11.46
CA GLY A 250 -20.05 1.57 -12.05
C GLY A 250 -18.61 1.12 -12.29
N LYS A 251 -17.59 1.78 -11.73
CA LYS A 251 -16.20 1.29 -11.83
C LYS A 251 -16.06 -0.01 -11.05
N VAL A 252 -15.62 -1.05 -11.75
CA VAL A 252 -15.44 -2.39 -11.19
C VAL A 252 -14.03 -2.55 -10.62
N VAL A 253 -13.95 -2.96 -9.37
CA VAL A 253 -12.71 -3.31 -8.66
C VAL A 253 -12.93 -4.68 -8.00
N PRO A 254 -12.11 -5.69 -8.27
CA PRO A 254 -12.32 -7.04 -7.75
C PRO A 254 -12.04 -7.13 -6.25
N ILE A 255 -12.71 -8.07 -5.60
CA ILE A 255 -12.37 -8.57 -4.26
C ILE A 255 -11.41 -9.75 -4.41
N ILE A 256 -10.28 -9.68 -3.71
CA ILE A 256 -9.25 -10.73 -3.67
C ILE A 256 -9.19 -11.33 -2.27
N LYS A 257 -9.31 -12.66 -2.18
CA LYS A 257 -9.01 -13.37 -0.95
C LYS A 257 -7.50 -13.38 -0.75
N MET A 258 -7.05 -12.83 0.36
CA MET A 258 -5.66 -12.87 0.77
C MET A 258 -5.50 -13.92 1.88
N THR A 259 -4.47 -14.76 1.76
CA THR A 259 -4.02 -15.64 2.85
C THR A 259 -2.65 -15.18 3.29
N LEU A 260 -2.47 -14.83 4.57
CA LEU A 260 -1.16 -14.48 5.12
C LEU A 260 -0.40 -15.74 5.55
N PRO A 261 0.94 -15.75 5.48
CA PRO A 261 1.75 -16.88 5.91
C PRO A 261 1.60 -17.13 7.42
N THR A 262 1.52 -18.40 7.82
CA THR A 262 1.49 -18.83 9.23
C THR A 262 2.88 -19.14 9.80
N ALA A 263 3.88 -19.30 8.92
CA ALA A 263 5.29 -19.49 9.25
C ALA A 263 6.17 -18.74 8.24
N THR A 264 7.41 -18.41 8.61
CA THR A 264 8.36 -17.66 7.76
C THR A 264 8.69 -18.37 6.44
N THR A 265 8.60 -19.71 6.41
CA THR A 265 8.77 -20.54 5.22
C THR A 265 7.55 -20.52 4.28
N GLY A 266 6.37 -20.16 4.79
CA GLY A 266 5.13 -20.03 4.01
C GLY A 266 5.08 -18.74 3.18
N ASN A 267 4.12 -18.64 2.28
CA ASN A 267 3.93 -17.46 1.43
C ASN A 267 2.49 -16.94 1.55
N ALA A 268 2.33 -15.63 1.29
CA ALA A 268 0.99 -15.09 1.07
C ALA A 268 0.42 -15.59 -0.28
N THR A 269 -0.89 -15.80 -0.33
CA THR A 269 -1.63 -16.13 -1.56
C THR A 269 -2.69 -15.08 -1.85
N PHE A 270 -3.02 -14.94 -3.13
CA PHE A 270 -3.99 -13.99 -3.66
C PHE A 270 -4.90 -14.74 -4.61
N ASP A 271 -6.14 -14.96 -4.20
CA ASP A 271 -7.07 -15.83 -4.90
C ASP A 271 -8.33 -15.04 -5.27
N TYR A 272 -8.75 -15.16 -6.53
CA TYR A 272 -9.99 -14.56 -7.01
C TYR A 272 -11.11 -15.61 -7.05
N PHE A 273 -12.25 -15.28 -6.46
CA PHE A 273 -13.46 -16.08 -6.54
C PHE A 273 -14.61 -15.23 -7.06
N GLN A 274 -15.28 -15.69 -8.12
CA GLN A 274 -16.46 -15.02 -8.65
C GLN A 274 -17.58 -14.89 -7.60
N ALA A 275 -17.72 -15.90 -6.75
CA ALA A 275 -18.73 -15.94 -5.69
C ALA A 275 -18.49 -14.91 -4.57
N ASP A 276 -17.27 -14.38 -4.44
CA ASP A 276 -16.95 -13.37 -3.43
C ASP A 276 -17.39 -11.97 -3.86
N GLN A 277 -17.62 -11.75 -5.17
CA GLN A 277 -17.93 -10.43 -5.73
C GLN A 277 -19.37 -10.02 -5.41
N ALA A 278 -19.54 -8.79 -4.92
CA ALA A 278 -20.84 -8.15 -4.72
C ALA A 278 -21.29 -7.31 -5.92
N LYS A 279 -20.38 -7.04 -6.87
CA LYS A 279 -20.64 -6.34 -8.13
C LYS A 279 -19.92 -7.05 -9.29
N PRO A 280 -20.43 -6.94 -10.54
CA PRO A 280 -19.87 -7.61 -11.72
C PRO A 280 -18.44 -7.16 -11.99
#